data_AF-A0A0M0LQA7-F1
#
_entry.id   AF-A0A0M0LQA7-F1
#
_cell.length_a   1.000
_cell.length_b   1.000
_cell.length_c   1.000
_cell.angle_alpha   90.00
_cell.angle_beta   90.00
_cell.angle_gamma   90.00
#
_symmetry.space_group_name_H-M   'P 1'
#
loop_
_entity.id
_entity.type
_entity.pdbx_description
1 polymer ?
#
loop_
_entity_poly.entity_id
_entity_poly.type
_entity_poly.pdbx_seq_one_letter_code
_entity_poly.pdbx_strand_id
1 'polypeptide(L)'
;MTAGKPRAMRGTLANLTGDTPSLYENLQYNIAEYFVRIRNMACKELPAHICPPSDCTISLKMFPQFVDANTGGRRVREEIPSPCTVARNYLAMPAWRDALESFVQHPKVATIKVTRQEIHRQFSVFRRFSTPGATFDCSFPRAPSTFATVSNTYVDDAMNIEECWAGGPEGANRCLGRALALVGLSTDPMGHEGVRRFAGEIHYAAHDARASENCLTDPNATFVRDAGYDEVHILPHVNLSYFGLRPDDDAPRPAYDSRRSRRRV
;
A
#
# COMPACT_ATOMS: atom_id res chain seq x y z
N MET A 1 -33.38 -42.08 8.55
CA MET A 1 -33.25 -40.62 8.71
C MET A 1 -31.82 -40.24 8.41
N THR A 2 -31.57 -39.68 7.22
CA THR A 2 -30.29 -39.12 6.83
C THR A 2 -30.59 -37.77 6.17
N ALA A 3 -30.39 -36.70 6.94
CA ALA A 3 -30.55 -35.34 6.44
C ALA A 3 -29.34 -35.01 5.56
N GLY A 4 -29.55 -34.99 4.24
CA GLY A 4 -28.57 -34.49 3.28
C GLY A 4 -28.44 -32.96 3.41
N LYS A 5 -27.21 -32.46 3.47
CA LYS A 5 -26.91 -31.02 3.37
C LYS A 5 -27.55 -30.44 2.09
N PRO A 6 -28.30 -29.32 2.15
CA PRO A 6 -28.76 -28.68 0.94
C PRO A 6 -27.56 -28.20 0.12
N ARG A 7 -27.61 -28.51 -1.18
CA ARG A 7 -26.70 -28.02 -2.22
C ARG A 7 -26.55 -26.51 -2.07
N ALA A 8 -25.32 -26.01 -1.99
CA ALA A 8 -25.04 -24.58 -2.01
C ALA A 8 -25.77 -23.94 -3.19
N MET A 9 -26.65 -22.98 -2.91
CA MET A 9 -27.20 -22.13 -3.97
C MET A 9 -26.02 -21.50 -4.68
N ARG A 10 -25.87 -21.79 -5.98
CA ARG A 10 -25.12 -20.93 -6.89
C ARG A 10 -25.80 -19.57 -6.84
N GLY A 11 -25.29 -18.68 -6.00
CA GLY A 11 -25.69 -17.28 -6.01
C GLY A 11 -25.38 -16.71 -7.39
N THR A 12 -26.43 -16.41 -8.14
CA THR A 12 -26.36 -15.57 -9.32
C THR A 12 -25.72 -14.24 -8.93
N LEU A 13 -24.78 -13.76 -9.74
CA LEU A 13 -24.06 -12.47 -9.66
C LEU A 13 -24.97 -11.21 -9.67
N ALA A 14 -26.24 -11.33 -9.29
CA ALA A 14 -27.28 -10.32 -9.47
C ALA A 14 -27.42 -9.31 -8.32
N ASN A 15 -26.70 -9.47 -7.19
CA ASN A 15 -26.82 -8.60 -6.01
C ASN A 15 -25.62 -7.64 -5.78
N LEU A 16 -24.82 -7.39 -6.82
CA LEU A 16 -23.83 -6.29 -6.80
C LEU A 16 -24.20 -5.18 -7.79
N THR A 17 -25.49 -5.04 -8.12
CA THR A 17 -26.00 -3.78 -8.67
C THR A 17 -25.86 -2.76 -7.56
N GLY A 18 -24.93 -1.81 -7.73
CA GLY A 18 -24.71 -0.74 -6.76
C GLY A 18 -26.01 -0.03 -6.37
N ASP A 19 -25.99 0.60 -5.20
CA ASP A 19 -27.11 1.37 -4.66
C ASP A 19 -27.74 2.29 -5.71
N THR A 20 -29.07 2.38 -5.71
CA THR A 20 -29.81 3.21 -6.66
C THR A 20 -29.36 4.67 -6.54
N PRO A 21 -28.98 5.36 -7.63
CA PRO A 21 -28.50 6.75 -7.57
C PRO A 21 -29.45 7.73 -6.86
N SER A 22 -30.76 7.45 -6.88
CA SER A 22 -31.79 8.24 -6.19
C SER A 22 -31.61 8.27 -4.67
N LEU A 23 -30.92 7.30 -4.07
CA LEU A 23 -30.59 7.30 -2.63
C LEU A 23 -29.66 8.45 -2.24
N TYR A 24 -28.97 9.05 -3.21
CA TYR A 24 -28.02 10.14 -3.00
C TYR A 24 -28.51 11.46 -3.58
N GLU A 25 -29.72 11.49 -4.15
CA GLU A 25 -30.29 12.68 -4.76
C GLU A 25 -30.58 13.74 -3.69
N ASN A 26 -30.12 14.97 -3.92
CA ASN A 26 -30.24 16.11 -3.00
C ASN A 26 -29.57 15.95 -1.62
N LEU A 27 -28.79 14.89 -1.39
CA LEU A 27 -27.95 14.80 -0.20
C LEU A 27 -26.86 15.88 -0.28
N GLN A 28 -27.00 16.89 0.58
CA GLN A 28 -25.96 17.88 0.81
C GLN A 28 -24.79 17.19 1.52
N TYR A 29 -23.89 16.61 0.72
CA TYR A 29 -22.79 15.80 1.19
C TYR A 29 -21.53 16.65 1.34
N ASN A 30 -21.30 17.15 2.55
CA ASN A 30 -19.98 17.62 2.95
C ASN A 30 -19.38 16.56 3.90
N ILE A 31 -18.35 15.87 3.42
CA ILE A 31 -17.73 14.77 4.16
C ILE A 31 -17.05 15.25 5.46
N ALA A 32 -16.53 16.48 5.48
CA ALA A 32 -15.95 17.08 6.69
C ALA A 32 -17.02 17.26 7.79
N GLU A 33 -18.18 17.81 7.43
CA GLU A 33 -19.34 17.93 8.33
C GLU A 33 -19.80 16.58 8.86
N TYR A 34 -19.84 15.56 8.00
CA TYR A 34 -20.18 14.20 8.41
C TYR A 34 -19.21 13.66 9.46
N PHE A 35 -17.90 13.84 9.27
CA PHE A 35 -16.88 13.42 10.24
C PHE A 35 -17.00 14.18 11.56
N VAL A 36 -17.28 15.48 11.53
CA VAL A 36 -17.49 16.28 12.74
C VAL A 36 -18.75 15.84 13.50
N ARG A 37 -19.81 15.44 12.80
CA ARG A 37 -20.99 14.84 13.44
C ARG A 37 -20.65 13.52 14.12
N ILE A 38 -19.88 12.63 13.49
CA ILE A 38 -19.40 11.39 14.12
C ILE A 38 -18.61 11.72 15.38
N ARG A 39 -17.67 12.66 15.29
CA ARG A 39 -16.89 13.13 16.45
C ARG A 39 -17.81 13.59 17.56
N ASN A 40 -18.78 14.45 17.27
CA ASN A 40 -19.68 15.00 18.28
C ASN A 40 -20.54 13.91 18.94
N MET A 41 -21.01 12.92 18.17
CA MET A 41 -21.74 11.77 18.72
C MET A 41 -20.85 10.93 19.64
N ALA A 42 -19.64 10.59 19.20
CA ALA A 42 -18.70 9.81 20.01
C ALA A 42 -18.29 10.54 21.30
N CYS A 43 -17.99 11.84 21.20
CA CYS A 43 -17.54 12.65 22.33
C CYS A 43 -18.64 13.00 23.33
N LYS A 44 -19.91 13.00 22.91
CA LYS A 44 -21.04 13.30 23.80
C LYS A 44 -21.19 12.28 24.93
N GLU A 45 -20.84 11.03 24.67
CA GLU A 45 -20.97 9.92 25.63
C GLU A 45 -19.80 9.85 26.61
N LEU A 46 -18.74 10.66 26.42
CA LEU A 46 -17.58 10.66 27.29
C LEU A 46 -17.78 11.60 28.49
N PRO A 47 -17.59 11.13 29.73
CA PRO A 47 -17.63 11.99 30.90
C PRO A 47 -16.52 13.06 30.85
N ALA A 48 -16.88 14.32 31.07
CA ALA A 48 -15.95 15.45 30.97
C ALA A 48 -14.74 15.38 31.93
N HIS A 49 -14.87 14.67 33.05
CA HIS A 49 -13.76 14.45 33.99
C HIS A 49 -12.74 13.41 33.50
N ILE A 50 -13.09 12.59 32.50
CA ILE A 50 -12.19 11.62 31.85
C ILE A 50 -11.57 12.24 30.60
N CYS A 51 -12.40 12.85 29.76
CA CYS A 51 -11.97 13.50 28.53
C CYS A 51 -12.81 14.77 28.34
N PRO A 52 -12.24 15.96 28.59
CA PRO A 52 -12.94 17.21 28.35
C PRO A 52 -13.41 17.30 26.90
N PRO A 53 -14.57 17.91 26.61
CA PRO A 53 -15.05 18.08 25.24
C PRO A 53 -14.09 18.86 24.34
N SER A 54 -13.17 19.66 24.88
CA SER A 54 -12.10 20.31 24.09
C SER A 54 -11.06 19.32 23.59
N ASP A 55 -10.85 18.22 24.31
CA ASP A 55 -9.73 17.31 24.10
C ASP A 55 -10.15 16.06 23.31
N CYS A 56 -11.45 15.82 23.23
CA CYS A 56 -11.98 14.67 22.49
C CYS A 56 -11.84 14.85 20.98
N THR A 57 -10.98 14.03 20.37
CA THR A 57 -10.75 13.98 18.92
C THR A 57 -10.95 12.55 18.43
N ILE A 58 -11.41 12.39 17.18
CA ILE A 58 -11.41 11.10 16.49
C ILE A 58 -10.39 11.15 15.35
N SER A 59 -9.73 10.03 15.08
CA SER A 59 -8.88 9.87 13.90
C SER A 59 -9.59 8.99 12.87
N LEU A 60 -9.64 9.45 11.61
CA LEU A 60 -10.20 8.69 10.50
C LEU A 60 -9.07 8.38 9.51
N LYS A 61 -8.90 7.11 9.18
CA LYS A 61 -7.86 6.65 8.26
C LYS A 61 -8.46 6.40 6.88
N MET A 62 -8.05 7.20 5.90
CA MET A 62 -8.44 7.04 4.51
C MET A 62 -7.30 6.40 3.72
N PHE A 63 -7.62 5.44 2.84
CA PHE A 63 -6.67 4.85 1.89
C PHE A 63 -7.05 5.32 0.48
N PRO A 64 -6.67 6.53 0.09
CA PRO A 64 -7.19 7.16 -1.13
C PRO A 64 -6.70 6.52 -2.41
N GLN A 65 -5.91 5.44 -2.34
CA GLN A 65 -5.41 4.76 -3.51
C GLN A 65 -6.54 4.12 -4.34
N PHE A 66 -7.73 3.86 -3.79
CA PHE A 66 -8.77 3.06 -4.44
C PHE A 66 -10.19 3.52 -4.10
N VAL A 67 -10.95 3.93 -5.12
CA VAL A 67 -12.43 3.97 -5.03
C VAL A 67 -13.02 2.58 -5.30
N ASP A 68 -12.19 1.63 -5.77
CA ASP A 68 -12.55 0.23 -6.02
C ASP A 68 -11.99 -0.78 -4.99
N ALA A 69 -11.41 -0.27 -3.89
CA ALA A 69 -10.78 -1.06 -2.82
C ALA A 69 -9.63 -2.01 -3.25
N ASN A 70 -9.08 -1.92 -4.47
CA ASN A 70 -7.98 -2.79 -4.89
C ASN A 70 -6.64 -2.38 -4.28
N THR A 71 -6.36 -2.77 -3.04
CA THR A 71 -5.12 -2.38 -2.34
C THR A 71 -3.80 -2.99 -2.86
N GLY A 72 -3.90 -3.95 -3.78
CA GLY A 72 -2.78 -4.58 -4.45
C GLY A 72 -2.14 -3.61 -5.43
N GLY A 73 -0.96 -3.08 -5.09
CA GLY A 73 -0.16 -2.32 -6.05
C GLY A 73 0.30 -3.18 -7.24
N ARG A 74 1.34 -2.73 -7.95
CA ARG A 74 1.95 -3.55 -9.00
C ARG A 74 2.84 -4.58 -8.34
N ARG A 75 2.96 -5.78 -8.88
CA ARG A 75 3.91 -6.79 -8.42
C ARG A 75 5.12 -6.86 -9.35
N VAL A 76 4.86 -6.85 -10.65
CA VAL A 76 5.88 -6.85 -11.71
C VAL A 76 5.67 -5.66 -12.66
N ARG A 77 6.66 -5.39 -13.51
CA ARG A 77 6.62 -4.25 -14.44
C ARG A 77 5.52 -4.38 -15.49
N GLU A 78 5.15 -5.61 -15.85
CA GLU A 78 4.18 -5.90 -16.90
C GLU A 78 2.73 -5.71 -16.42
N GLU A 79 2.51 -5.63 -15.10
CA GLU A 79 1.19 -5.34 -14.56
C GLU A 79 0.83 -3.88 -14.82
N ILE A 80 -0.08 -3.69 -15.78
CA ILE A 80 -0.62 -2.39 -16.17
C ILE A 80 -2.10 -2.36 -15.75
N PRO A 81 -2.60 -1.25 -15.17
CA PRO A 81 -4.02 -1.09 -14.85
C PRO A 81 -4.91 -1.32 -16.07
N SER A 82 -6.03 -2.00 -15.88
CA SER A 82 -7.02 -2.18 -16.94
C SER A 82 -7.62 -0.84 -17.40
N PRO A 83 -8.12 -0.73 -18.65
CA PRO A 83 -8.84 0.47 -19.10
C PRO A 83 -10.02 0.86 -18.20
N CYS A 84 -10.74 -0.13 -17.65
CA CYS A 84 -11.82 0.10 -16.70
C CYS A 84 -11.32 0.76 -15.40
N THR A 85 -10.22 0.25 -14.84
CA THR A 85 -9.59 0.83 -13.64
C THR A 85 -9.17 2.28 -13.90
N VAL A 86 -8.55 2.55 -15.05
CA VAL A 86 -8.14 3.91 -15.44
C VAL A 86 -9.36 4.84 -15.53
N ALA A 87 -10.41 4.42 -16.24
CA ALA A 87 -11.62 5.22 -16.42
C ALA A 87 -12.34 5.50 -15.09
N ARG A 88 -12.47 4.49 -14.21
CA ARG A 88 -13.08 4.67 -12.88
C ARG A 88 -12.29 5.65 -12.01
N ASN A 89 -10.96 5.53 -11.99
CA ASN A 89 -10.10 6.43 -11.23
C ASN A 89 -10.18 7.87 -11.75
N TYR A 90 -10.27 8.05 -13.07
CA TYR A 90 -10.49 9.35 -13.68
C TYR A 90 -11.83 9.96 -13.24
N LEU A 91 -12.92 9.19 -13.31
CA LEU A 91 -14.26 9.64 -12.94
C LEU A 91 -14.42 9.89 -11.43
N ALA A 92 -13.63 9.21 -10.59
CA ALA A 92 -13.70 9.38 -9.14
C ALA A 92 -12.81 10.53 -8.61
N MET A 93 -11.86 11.02 -9.41
CA MET A 93 -10.95 12.10 -9.00
C MET A 93 -11.66 13.41 -8.63
N PRO A 94 -12.71 13.87 -9.34
CA PRO A 94 -13.47 15.06 -8.92
C PRO A 94 -14.04 14.92 -7.51
N ALA A 95 -14.75 13.83 -7.21
CA ALA A 95 -15.29 13.59 -5.86
C ALA A 95 -14.20 13.52 -4.79
N TRP A 96 -13.01 12.99 -5.12
CA TRP A 96 -11.87 13.02 -4.20
C TRP A 96 -11.35 14.43 -3.92
N ARG A 97 -11.25 15.27 -4.95
CA ARG A 97 -10.85 16.68 -4.78
C ARG A 97 -11.89 17.45 -3.98
N ASP A 98 -13.17 17.25 -4.25
CA ASP A 98 -14.26 17.90 -3.50
C ASP A 98 -14.24 17.49 -2.03
N ALA A 99 -13.98 16.20 -1.74
CA ALA A 99 -13.80 15.72 -0.38
C ALA A 99 -12.60 16.39 0.31
N LEU A 100 -11.44 16.44 -0.35
CA LEU A 100 -10.23 17.08 0.18
C LEU A 100 -10.41 18.58 0.41
N GLU A 101 -11.03 19.28 -0.54
CA GLU A 101 -11.39 20.70 -0.43
C GLU A 101 -12.29 20.94 0.79
N SER A 102 -13.27 20.07 1.02
CA SER A 102 -14.14 20.19 2.19
C SER A 102 -13.38 20.06 3.52
N PHE A 103 -12.31 19.26 3.55
CA PHE A 103 -11.46 19.17 4.75
C PHE A 103 -10.68 20.46 4.98
N VAL A 104 -10.05 21.01 3.93
CA VAL A 104 -9.31 22.27 3.99
C VAL A 104 -10.20 23.42 4.47
N GLN A 105 -11.44 23.48 4.01
CA GLN A 105 -12.36 24.56 4.34
C GLN A 105 -12.98 24.43 5.75
N HIS A 106 -12.91 23.26 6.38
CA HIS A 106 -13.63 23.00 7.62
C HIS A 106 -12.74 23.23 8.86
N PRO A 107 -13.03 24.22 9.72
CA PRO A 107 -12.12 24.66 10.80
C PRO A 107 -11.91 23.66 11.96
N LYS A 108 -12.68 22.57 12.00
CA LYS A 108 -12.57 21.48 13.00
C LYS A 108 -11.99 20.19 12.43
N VAL A 109 -11.51 20.21 11.20
CA VAL A 109 -10.86 19.06 10.57
C VAL A 109 -9.42 19.44 10.33
N ALA A 110 -8.52 18.56 10.77
CA ALA A 110 -7.12 18.60 10.38
C ALA A 110 -6.80 17.34 9.59
N THR A 111 -6.03 17.47 8.52
CA THR A 111 -5.61 16.39 7.65
C THR A 111 -4.11 16.24 7.63
N ILE A 112 -3.68 14.99 7.81
CA ILE A 112 -2.28 14.62 7.68
C ILE A 112 -2.12 13.55 6.62
N LYS A 113 -1.17 13.76 5.71
CA LYS A 113 -0.74 12.72 4.78
C LYS A 113 0.40 11.91 5.38
N VAL A 114 0.15 10.64 5.66
CA VAL A 114 1.20 9.69 6.03
C VAL A 114 1.65 8.93 4.78
N THR A 115 2.88 9.13 4.36
CA THR A 115 3.51 8.42 3.25
C THR A 115 4.37 7.26 3.75
N ARG A 116 4.56 6.31 2.84
CA ARG A 116 5.56 5.25 2.95
C ARG A 116 6.29 5.17 1.63
N GLN A 117 7.52 4.70 1.63
CA GLN A 117 8.16 4.27 0.40
C GLN A 117 7.30 3.20 -0.31
N GLU A 118 6.92 3.47 -1.56
CA GLU A 118 5.92 2.67 -2.28
C GLU A 118 6.36 1.22 -2.48
N ILE A 119 7.66 0.97 -2.65
CA ILE A 119 8.18 -0.39 -2.76
C ILE A 119 7.95 -1.20 -1.48
N HIS A 120 8.22 -0.63 -0.30
CA HIS A 120 7.99 -1.31 0.98
C HIS A 120 6.50 -1.47 1.28
N ARG A 121 5.70 -0.46 0.94
CA ARG A 121 4.25 -0.53 1.08
C ARG A 121 3.67 -1.65 0.22
N GLN A 122 4.03 -1.70 -1.07
CA GLN A 122 3.51 -2.70 -2.00
C GLN A 122 4.05 -4.11 -1.68
N PHE A 123 5.32 -4.23 -1.27
CA PHE A 123 5.89 -5.50 -0.81
C PHE A 123 5.17 -6.04 0.43
N SER A 124 4.85 -5.16 1.40
CA SER A 124 4.09 -5.55 2.59
C SER A 124 2.68 -6.06 2.24
N VAL A 125 2.01 -5.44 1.26
CA VAL A 125 0.71 -5.93 0.75
C VAL A 125 0.89 -7.26 0.02
N PHE A 126 1.90 -7.38 -0.84
CA PHE A 126 2.21 -8.60 -1.57
C PHE A 126 2.40 -9.78 -0.63
N ARG A 127 3.26 -9.61 0.39
CA ARG A 127 3.59 -10.64 1.37
C ARG A 127 2.36 -11.13 2.15
N ARG A 128 1.46 -10.21 2.51
CA ARG A 128 0.30 -10.53 3.37
C ARG A 128 -0.89 -11.10 2.61
N PHE A 129 -1.09 -10.67 1.36
CA PHE A 129 -2.37 -10.87 0.66
C PHE A 129 -2.26 -11.59 -0.68
N SER A 130 -1.05 -11.81 -1.21
CA SER A 130 -0.90 -12.57 -2.46
C SER A 130 -1.08 -14.06 -2.23
N THR A 131 -1.57 -14.75 -3.25
CA THR A 131 -1.61 -16.20 -3.27
C THR A 131 -0.20 -16.79 -3.31
N PRO A 132 0.02 -18.00 -2.75
CA PRO A 132 1.28 -18.72 -2.92
C PRO A 132 1.66 -18.86 -4.41
N GLY A 133 2.95 -18.77 -4.71
CA GLY A 133 3.53 -18.78 -6.06
C GLY A 133 3.50 -17.42 -6.78
N ALA A 134 2.81 -16.40 -6.24
CA ALA A 134 2.87 -15.06 -6.79
C ALA A 134 4.29 -14.46 -6.68
N THR A 135 4.71 -13.68 -7.67
CA THR A 135 6.02 -13.01 -7.68
C THR A 135 5.91 -11.53 -7.35
N PHE A 136 7.00 -10.92 -6.89
CA PHE A 136 7.14 -9.47 -6.70
C PHE A 136 8.56 -9.04 -7.06
N ASP A 137 8.69 -8.12 -8.02
CA ASP A 137 9.97 -7.63 -8.50
C ASP A 137 10.33 -6.30 -7.81
N CYS A 138 11.49 -6.26 -7.16
CA CYS A 138 11.99 -5.07 -6.48
C CYS A 138 12.76 -4.12 -7.41
N SER A 139 13.16 -4.58 -8.60
CA SER A 139 14.13 -3.90 -9.49
C SER A 139 13.60 -2.66 -10.22
N PHE A 140 12.34 -2.28 -10.02
CA PHE A 140 11.75 -1.14 -10.71
C PHE A 140 11.11 -0.11 -9.76
N PRO A 141 11.21 1.19 -10.10
CA PRO A 141 10.66 2.25 -9.28
C PRO A 141 9.12 2.22 -9.27
N ARG A 142 8.55 2.53 -8.11
CA ARG A 142 7.10 2.55 -7.89
C ARG A 142 6.67 3.96 -7.53
N ALA A 143 5.88 4.56 -8.41
CA ALA A 143 5.31 5.88 -8.15
C ALA A 143 4.11 5.76 -7.19
N PRO A 144 3.87 6.78 -6.34
CA PRO A 144 2.61 6.92 -5.62
C PRO A 144 1.41 6.95 -6.56
N SER A 145 0.23 6.58 -6.05
CA SER A 145 -1.00 6.72 -6.84
C SER A 145 -1.30 8.20 -7.14
N THR A 146 -2.06 8.44 -8.21
CA THR A 146 -2.51 9.80 -8.57
C THR A 146 -3.32 10.45 -7.44
N PHE A 147 -4.17 9.68 -6.76
CA PHE A 147 -4.92 10.15 -5.59
C PHE A 147 -4.00 10.58 -4.45
N ALA A 148 -2.99 9.78 -4.13
CA ALA A 148 -2.01 10.15 -3.11
C ALA A 148 -1.22 11.41 -3.51
N THR A 149 -0.85 11.54 -4.79
CA THR A 149 -0.16 12.73 -5.31
C THR A 149 -1.03 13.98 -5.21
N VAL A 150 -2.30 13.91 -5.62
CA VAL A 150 -3.25 15.04 -5.54
C VAL A 150 -3.46 15.49 -4.10
N SER A 151 -3.52 14.57 -3.13
CA SER A 151 -3.70 14.94 -1.71
C SER A 151 -2.62 15.87 -1.16
N ASN A 152 -1.42 15.94 -1.76
CA ASN A 152 -0.35 16.82 -1.28
C ASN A 152 -0.75 18.30 -1.23
N THR A 153 -1.71 18.73 -2.06
CA THR A 153 -2.12 20.14 -2.12
C THR A 153 -3.23 20.50 -1.14
N TYR A 154 -3.75 19.53 -0.37
CA TYR A 154 -4.94 19.69 0.47
C TYR A 154 -4.75 19.25 1.93
N VAL A 155 -3.53 18.90 2.34
CA VAL A 155 -3.26 18.43 3.70
C VAL A 155 -2.54 19.50 4.51
N ASP A 156 -2.85 19.58 5.80
CA ASP A 156 -2.21 20.51 6.73
C ASP A 156 -0.76 20.11 7.03
N ASP A 157 -0.48 18.81 7.04
CA ASP A 157 0.86 18.28 7.24
C ASP A 157 1.12 17.00 6.42
N ALA A 158 2.40 16.72 6.19
CA ALA A 158 2.88 15.50 5.57
C ALA A 158 3.96 14.85 6.44
N MET A 159 3.85 13.53 6.62
CA MET A 159 4.82 12.73 7.36
C MET A 159 5.23 11.51 6.58
N ASN A 160 6.53 11.25 6.58
CA ASN A 160 7.09 9.99 6.09
C ASN A 160 7.17 9.01 7.25
N ILE A 161 6.52 7.85 7.14
CA ILE A 161 6.49 6.88 8.24
C ILE A 161 7.89 6.33 8.55
N GLU A 162 8.76 6.20 7.55
CA GLU A 162 10.11 5.68 7.76
C GLU A 162 10.92 6.64 8.68
N GLU A 163 10.67 7.95 8.61
CA GLU A 163 11.25 8.94 9.51
C GLU A 163 10.63 8.91 10.93
N CYS A 164 9.38 8.48 11.05
CA CYS A 164 8.72 8.31 12.35
C CYS A 164 9.27 7.10 13.11
N TRP A 165 9.72 6.07 12.39
CA TRP A 165 10.38 4.92 13.02
C TRP A 165 11.88 5.14 13.24
N ALA A 166 12.50 6.03 12.47
CA ALA A 166 13.91 6.38 12.64
C ALA A 166 14.17 7.01 14.03
N GLY A 167 15.14 6.46 14.74
CA GLY A 167 15.45 6.88 16.13
C GLY A 167 14.56 6.24 17.20
N GLY A 168 13.77 5.21 16.86
CA GLY A 168 12.99 4.44 17.82
C GLY A 168 11.88 5.26 18.49
N PRO A 169 11.68 5.13 19.82
CA PRO A 169 10.63 5.84 20.54
C PRO A 169 10.67 7.37 20.37
N GLU A 170 11.84 7.98 20.21
CA GLU A 170 11.95 9.43 20.02
C GLU A 170 11.38 9.88 18.68
N GLY A 171 11.65 9.12 17.61
CA GLY A 171 11.06 9.36 16.29
C GLY A 171 9.53 9.27 16.31
N ALA A 172 9.02 8.24 16.98
CA ALA A 172 7.58 8.01 17.09
C ALA A 172 6.90 9.13 17.90
N ASN A 173 7.50 9.57 19.01
CA ASN A 173 6.99 10.69 19.80
C ASN A 173 6.98 12.00 19.01
N ARG A 174 8.02 12.27 18.22
CA ARG A 174 8.08 13.47 17.36
C ARG A 174 6.93 13.50 16.34
N CYS A 175 6.67 12.38 15.66
CA CYS A 175 5.56 12.31 14.71
C CYS A 175 4.19 12.39 15.41
N LEU A 176 4.03 11.70 16.54
CA LEU A 176 2.79 11.76 17.33
C LEU A 176 2.51 13.19 17.80
N GLY A 177 3.51 13.88 18.36
CA GLY A 177 3.35 15.25 18.83
C GLY A 177 2.99 16.24 17.73
N ARG A 178 3.61 16.12 16.54
CA ARG A 178 3.22 16.91 15.37
C ARG A 178 1.77 16.66 14.96
N ALA A 179 1.33 15.40 14.92
CA ALA A 179 -0.05 15.06 14.53
C ALA A 179 -1.09 15.56 15.55
N LEU A 180 -0.78 15.48 16.85
CA LEU A 180 -1.63 15.97 17.93
C LEU A 180 -1.71 17.50 17.94
N ALA A 181 -0.61 18.19 17.64
CA ALA A 181 -0.59 19.66 17.60
C ALA A 181 -1.57 20.24 16.56
N LEU A 182 -1.83 19.52 15.46
CA LEU A 182 -2.81 19.93 14.44
C LEU A 182 -4.24 20.07 14.99
N VAL A 183 -4.56 19.35 16.07
CA VAL A 183 -5.87 19.39 16.74
C VAL A 183 -5.80 20.06 18.11
N GLY A 184 -4.72 20.81 18.38
CA GLY A 184 -4.52 21.52 19.65
C GLY A 184 -4.21 20.62 20.84
N LEU A 185 -3.84 19.37 20.60
CA LEU A 185 -3.49 18.40 21.64
C LEU A 185 -1.97 18.34 21.84
N SER A 186 -1.56 17.88 23.02
CA SER A 186 -0.17 17.59 23.34
C SER A 186 0.05 16.10 23.51
N THR A 187 1.33 15.68 23.54
CA THR A 187 1.69 14.31 23.86
C THR A 187 1.39 13.94 25.32
N ASP A 188 1.21 14.89 26.23
CA ASP A 188 1.00 14.55 27.64
C ASP A 188 -0.46 14.17 27.93
N PRO A 189 -0.71 13.22 28.86
CA PRO A 189 0.28 12.48 29.66
C PRO A 189 0.75 11.16 29.02
N MET A 190 0.19 10.74 27.88
CA MET A 190 0.34 9.37 27.36
C MET A 190 1.33 9.18 26.21
N GLY A 191 2.01 10.22 25.75
CA GLY A 191 2.84 10.18 24.54
C GLY A 191 4.01 9.23 24.71
N HIS A 192 4.94 9.55 25.62
CA HIS A 192 6.11 8.70 25.86
C HIS A 192 5.75 7.30 26.34
N GLU A 193 4.83 7.19 27.30
CA GLU A 193 4.43 5.89 27.86
C GLU A 193 3.64 5.05 26.85
N GLY A 194 2.75 5.66 26.09
CA GLY A 194 2.00 5.01 25.01
C GLY A 194 2.94 4.55 23.89
N VAL A 195 3.84 5.41 23.43
CA VAL A 195 4.86 5.05 22.43
C VAL A 195 5.74 3.92 22.94
N ARG A 196 6.15 3.93 24.22
CA ARG A 196 6.94 2.84 24.81
C ARG A 196 6.18 1.52 24.83
N ARG A 197 4.88 1.54 25.17
CA ARG A 197 4.02 0.35 25.15
C ARG A 197 3.87 -0.22 23.74
N PHE A 198 3.54 0.62 22.77
CA PHE A 198 3.44 0.21 21.36
C PHE A 198 4.80 -0.24 20.79
N ALA A 199 5.90 0.44 21.12
CA ALA A 199 7.24 0.02 20.71
C ALA A 199 7.64 -1.32 21.33
N GLY A 200 7.25 -1.57 22.58
CA GLY A 200 7.41 -2.87 23.24
C GLY A 200 6.64 -3.98 22.52
N GLU A 201 5.40 -3.71 22.11
CA GLU A 201 4.58 -4.63 21.31
C GLU A 201 5.18 -4.88 19.91
N ILE A 202 5.77 -3.86 19.28
CA ILE A 202 6.51 -4.00 18.01
C ILE A 202 7.76 -4.87 18.20
N HIS A 203 8.48 -4.74 19.32
CA HIS A 203 9.62 -5.61 19.62
C HIS A 203 9.21 -7.08 19.84
N TYR A 204 8.02 -7.33 20.42
CA TYR A 204 7.45 -8.68 20.49
C TYR A 204 7.03 -9.20 19.10
N ALA A 205 6.46 -8.36 18.24
CA ALA A 205 6.14 -8.71 16.85
C ALA A 205 7.38 -8.88 15.95
N ALA A 206 8.49 -8.23 16.27
CA ALA A 206 9.78 -8.39 15.58
C ALA A 206 10.52 -9.66 16.03
N HIS A 207 10.22 -10.19 17.22
CA HIS A 207 10.73 -11.47 17.71
C HIS A 207 9.99 -12.68 17.10
N ASP A 208 8.76 -12.50 16.61
CA ASP A 208 8.10 -13.42 15.68
C ASP A 208 8.67 -13.22 14.26
N ALA A 209 9.81 -13.86 14.01
CA ALA A 209 10.32 -14.38 12.74
C ALA A 209 9.80 -13.79 11.39
N ARG A 210 10.75 -13.52 10.47
CA ARG A 210 10.63 -13.53 8.96
C ARG A 210 10.59 -12.20 8.18
N ALA A 211 11.52 -11.28 8.41
CA ALA A 211 11.69 -10.14 7.49
C ALA A 211 13.15 -9.84 7.09
N SER A 212 14.06 -10.81 7.15
CA SER A 212 15.39 -10.67 6.53
C SER A 212 15.34 -10.57 5.01
N GLU A 213 14.23 -10.99 4.39
CA GLU A 213 14.03 -11.01 2.94
C GLU A 213 13.00 -9.97 2.51
N ASN A 214 13.48 -8.83 2.01
CA ASN A 214 12.65 -7.75 1.49
C ASN A 214 13.41 -6.89 0.46
N CYS A 215 12.73 -5.93 -0.17
CA CYS A 215 13.35 -5.06 -1.17
C CYS A 215 14.43 -4.09 -0.64
N LEU A 216 14.61 -3.92 0.68
CA LEU A 216 15.76 -3.19 1.24
C LEU A 216 17.02 -4.04 1.21
N THR A 217 16.88 -5.33 1.54
CA THR A 217 18.00 -6.25 1.67
C THR A 217 18.48 -6.76 0.32
N ASP A 218 17.57 -6.88 -0.65
CA ASP A 218 17.91 -7.15 -2.06
C ASP A 218 17.02 -6.31 -3.00
N PRO A 219 17.51 -5.15 -3.46
CA PRO A 219 16.72 -4.23 -4.28
C PRO A 219 16.52 -4.73 -5.72
N ASN A 220 17.26 -5.75 -6.16
CA ASN A 220 17.16 -6.29 -7.52
C ASN A 220 16.52 -7.69 -7.57
N ALA A 221 16.20 -8.28 -6.41
CA ALA A 221 15.55 -9.56 -6.33
C ALA A 221 14.10 -9.53 -6.85
N THR A 222 13.68 -10.71 -7.32
CA THR A 222 12.28 -11.07 -7.43
C THR A 222 11.95 -12.04 -6.32
N PHE A 223 10.93 -11.74 -5.50
CA PHE A 223 10.47 -12.61 -4.43
C PHE A 223 9.27 -13.44 -4.87
N VAL A 224 9.16 -14.66 -4.36
CA VAL A 224 8.01 -15.56 -4.55
C VAL A 224 7.29 -15.71 -3.22
N ARG A 225 5.95 -15.65 -3.25
CA ARG A 225 5.10 -15.86 -2.08
C ARG A 225 5.02 -17.34 -1.74
N ASP A 226 5.36 -17.71 -0.51
CA ASP A 226 5.23 -19.11 -0.04
C ASP A 226 3.82 -19.47 0.42
N ALA A 227 3.61 -20.73 0.79
CA ALA A 227 2.34 -21.21 1.34
C ALA A 227 2.12 -20.81 2.81
N GLY A 228 3.19 -20.64 3.59
CA GLY A 228 3.13 -20.24 5.00
C GLY A 228 2.75 -18.78 5.18
N TYR A 229 2.31 -18.35 6.37
CA TYR A 229 1.87 -16.96 6.59
C TYR A 229 3.04 -15.99 6.50
N ASP A 230 2.91 -14.93 5.70
CA ASP A 230 3.90 -13.86 5.51
C ASP A 230 5.31 -14.29 5.02
N GLU A 231 5.47 -15.49 4.49
CA GLU A 231 6.76 -16.02 4.00
C GLU A 231 7.01 -15.72 2.52
N VAL A 232 8.28 -15.44 2.20
CA VAL A 232 8.78 -15.27 0.84
C VAL A 232 10.17 -15.89 0.71
N HIS A 233 10.53 -16.25 -0.51
CA HIS A 233 11.90 -16.58 -0.88
C HIS A 233 12.32 -15.84 -2.17
N ILE A 234 13.62 -15.62 -2.36
CA ILE A 234 14.17 -15.06 -3.60
C ILE A 234 14.05 -16.10 -4.73
N LEU A 235 13.48 -15.69 -5.86
CA LEU A 235 13.53 -16.44 -7.10
C LEU A 235 14.98 -16.41 -7.62
N PRO A 236 15.69 -17.55 -7.71
CA PRO A 236 17.04 -17.56 -8.20
C PRO A 236 17.08 -17.02 -9.63
N HIS A 237 17.93 -16.03 -9.89
CA HIS A 237 18.17 -15.57 -11.25
C HIS A 237 18.60 -16.77 -12.09
N VAL A 238 17.84 -17.09 -13.13
CA VAL A 238 18.28 -18.06 -14.13
C VAL A 238 19.49 -17.45 -14.81
N ASN A 239 20.67 -17.87 -14.39
CA ASN A 239 21.91 -17.54 -15.06
C ASN A 239 21.87 -18.30 -16.39
N LEU A 240 21.39 -17.64 -17.45
CA LEU A 240 21.34 -18.20 -18.82
C LEU A 240 22.73 -18.60 -19.34
N SER A 241 23.81 -18.27 -18.61
CA SER A 241 25.16 -18.79 -18.84
C SER A 241 25.31 -20.30 -18.63
N TYR A 242 24.33 -21.00 -18.04
CA TYR A 242 24.38 -22.46 -17.84
C TYR A 242 23.68 -23.28 -18.92
N PHE A 243 22.89 -22.65 -19.80
CA PHE A 243 22.45 -23.28 -21.05
C PHE A 243 23.40 -22.84 -22.14
N GLY A 244 24.39 -23.70 -22.46
CA GLY A 244 25.40 -23.50 -23.47
C GLY A 244 24.86 -23.40 -24.90
N LEU A 245 24.04 -22.39 -25.17
CA LEU A 245 23.73 -21.92 -26.52
C LEU A 245 24.67 -20.75 -26.80
N ARG A 246 25.87 -21.08 -27.28
CA ARG A 246 26.64 -20.12 -28.08
C ARG A 246 25.79 -19.78 -29.31
N PRO A 247 25.48 -18.50 -29.56
CA PRO A 247 25.20 -18.10 -30.93
C PRO A 247 26.52 -18.28 -31.72
N ASP A 248 26.45 -18.79 -32.94
CA ASP A 248 27.54 -18.90 -33.93
C ASP A 248 28.19 -20.29 -34.15
N ASP A 249 27.41 -21.37 -34.33
CA ASP A 249 27.93 -22.61 -34.93
C ASP A 249 27.24 -23.07 -36.24
N ASP A 250 26.35 -22.25 -36.83
CA ASP A 250 25.73 -22.52 -38.14
C ASP A 250 26.25 -21.60 -39.26
N ALA A 251 27.58 -21.48 -39.36
CA ALA A 251 28.22 -20.96 -40.57
C ALA A 251 28.94 -22.12 -41.29
N PRO A 252 28.54 -22.49 -42.53
CA PRO A 252 29.21 -23.54 -43.28
C PRO A 252 30.67 -23.13 -43.58
N ARG A 253 31.62 -23.94 -43.12
CA ARG A 253 33.05 -23.78 -43.40
C ARG A 253 33.31 -23.92 -44.91
N PRO A 254 34.07 -23.01 -45.55
CA PRO A 254 34.44 -23.20 -46.95
C PRO A 254 35.40 -24.37 -47.12
N ALA A 255 35.12 -25.20 -48.12
CA ALA A 255 35.91 -26.37 -48.48
C ALA A 255 37.34 -25.98 -48.87
N TYR A 256 38.30 -26.61 -48.21
CA TYR A 256 39.73 -26.48 -48.48
C TYR A 256 40.07 -27.27 -49.76
N ASP A 257 40.26 -26.57 -50.88
CA ASP A 257 40.73 -27.17 -52.13
C ASP A 257 42.24 -27.42 -52.05
N SER A 258 42.58 -28.69 -51.84
CA SER A 258 43.94 -29.19 -51.94
C SER A 258 44.23 -29.65 -53.36
N ARG A 259 45.01 -28.88 -54.14
CA ARG A 259 45.94 -29.43 -55.15
C ARG A 259 46.89 -28.38 -55.76
N ARG A 260 48.18 -28.60 -55.45
CA ARG A 260 49.40 -28.45 -56.31
C ARG A 260 49.78 -27.03 -56.77
N SER A 261 51.05 -26.65 -56.88
CA SER A 261 52.33 -27.23 -56.49
C SER A 261 53.45 -26.23 -56.83
N ARG A 262 54.45 -26.13 -55.95
CA ARG A 262 55.89 -26.09 -56.24
C ARG A 262 56.53 -24.92 -57.02
N ARG A 263 57.69 -24.52 -56.45
CA ARG A 263 58.92 -23.91 -57.01
C ARG A 263 58.88 -22.39 -57.20
N ARG A 264 59.94 -21.63 -56.95
CA ARG A 264 61.27 -21.80 -56.30
C ARG A 264 61.90 -20.38 -56.35
N VAL A 265 62.67 -20.03 -55.31
CA VAL A 265 63.61 -18.88 -55.20
C VAL A 265 62.95 -17.50 -55.21
#